data_AF-A0A7W2FYE6-F1
#
_entry.id   AF-A0A7W2FYE6-F1
#
_cell.length_a   1.000
_cell.length_b   1.000
_cell.length_c   1.000
_cell.angle_alpha   90.00
_cell.angle_beta   90.00
_cell.angle_gamma   90.00
#
_symmetry.space_group_name_H-M   'P 1'
#
loop_
_entity.id
_entity.type
_entity.pdbx_description
1 polymer ?
#
loop_
_entity_poly.entity_id
_entity_poly.type
_entity_poly.pdbx_seq_one_letter_code
_entity_poly.pdbx_strand_id
1 'polypeptide(L)' 'MSEKGQTLSDEFKLSWSHNIKLMRMEDNLERKFYETEILKNNWSLREFNRQYNSALFTRLALSKDKNEILKLAEQERTVC' A
#
# COMPACT_ATOMS: atom_id res chain seq x y z
N MET A 1 23.07 -20.55 10.53
CA MET A 1 21.77 -20.56 9.79
C MET A 1 20.76 -19.90 10.71
N SER A 2 20.53 -18.59 10.58
CA SER A 2 19.77 -17.81 11.57
C SER A 2 18.30 -17.71 11.16
N GLU A 3 17.50 -18.50 11.88
CA GLU A 3 16.12 -18.32 12.34
C GLU A 3 15.33 -17.14 11.74
N LYS A 4 14.24 -17.45 11.02
CA LYS A 4 13.21 -16.47 10.66
C LYS A 4 11.91 -16.77 11.41
N GLY A 5 11.62 -15.93 12.42
CA GLY A 5 10.28 -15.53 12.90
C GLY A 5 9.43 -16.56 13.67
N GLN A 6 9.23 -16.34 14.98
CA GLN A 6 8.38 -17.12 15.89
C GLN A 6 7.06 -16.40 16.27
N THR A 7 6.57 -15.43 15.48
CA THR A 7 5.46 -14.54 15.90
C THR A 7 4.33 -14.46 14.88
N LEU A 8 3.07 -14.49 15.36
CA LEU A 8 1.81 -14.32 14.59
C LEU A 8 1.77 -13.08 13.69
N SER A 9 2.68 -12.12 13.92
CA SER A 9 2.90 -10.96 13.03
C SER A 9 3.33 -11.35 11.61
N ASP A 10 3.90 -12.54 11.40
CA ASP A 10 4.31 -13.02 10.06
C ASP A 10 3.12 -13.46 9.19
N GLU A 11 1.97 -13.77 9.81
CA GLU A 11 0.75 -14.16 9.08
C GLU A 11 -0.03 -12.94 8.56
N PHE A 12 0.13 -11.79 9.22
CA PHE A 12 -0.44 -10.53 8.78
C PHE A 12 0.51 -9.83 7.80
N LYS A 13 0.17 -9.88 6.51
CA LYS A 13 0.84 -9.06 5.46
C LYS A 13 0.88 -7.56 5.80
N LEU A 14 0.00 -7.11 6.71
CA LEU A 14 -0.08 -5.73 7.18
C LEU A 14 0.09 -5.67 8.70
N SER A 15 1.22 -5.10 9.15
CA SER A 15 1.40 -4.69 10.55
C SER A 15 0.33 -3.65 10.97
N TRP A 16 -0.21 -3.73 12.19
CA TRP A 16 -1.25 -2.84 12.74
C TRP A 16 -0.94 -1.34 12.55
N SER A 17 0.34 -0.96 12.59
CA SER A 17 0.79 0.42 12.36
C SER A 17 0.50 0.94 10.94
N HIS A 18 0.47 0.07 9.92
CA HIS A 18 0.06 0.43 8.56
C HIS A 18 -1.42 0.84 8.55
N ASN A 19 -2.28 0.04 9.20
CA ASN A 19 -3.71 0.31 9.29
C ASN A 19 -4.00 1.63 10.00
N ILE A 20 -3.31 1.93 11.10
CA ILE A 20 -3.46 3.23 11.79
C ILE A 20 -3.14 4.39 10.86
N LYS A 21 -2.09 4.28 10.03
CA LYS A 21 -1.77 5.32 9.07
C LYS A 21 -2.83 5.44 7.96
N LEU A 22 -3.30 4.32 7.42
CA LEU A 22 -4.35 4.31 6.39
C LEU A 22 -5.69 4.87 6.92
N MET A 23 -6.02 4.61 8.19
CA MET A 23 -7.22 5.17 8.85
C MET A 23 -7.17 6.69 8.98
N ARG A 24 -5.97 7.28 9.11
CA ARG A 24 -5.78 8.74 9.21
C ARG A 24 -5.88 9.47 7.87
N MET A 25 -5.84 8.76 6.74
CA MET A 25 -5.99 9.37 5.41
C MET A 25 -7.46 9.67 5.16
N GLU A 26 -7.78 10.89 4.73
CA GLU A 26 -9.16 11.32 4.45
C GLU A 26 -9.62 10.86 3.05
N ASP A 27 -8.73 10.85 2.06
CA ASP A 27 -9.06 10.43 0.69
C ASP A 27 -9.11 8.90 0.57
N ASN A 28 -10.27 8.38 0.16
CA ASN A 28 -10.50 6.96 -0.05
C ASN A 28 -9.66 6.38 -1.20
N LEU A 29 -9.38 7.20 -2.23
CA LEU A 29 -8.59 6.78 -3.39
C LEU A 29 -7.12 6.61 -3.02
N GLU A 30 -6.57 7.57 -2.30
CA GLU A 30 -5.20 7.51 -1.79
C GLU A 30 -5.02 6.30 -0.87
N ARG A 31 -6.00 6.07 0.03
CA ARG A 31 -6.00 4.92 0.92
C ARG A 31 -5.95 3.60 0.15
N LYS A 32 -6.86 3.41 -0.81
CA LYS A 32 -6.93 2.18 -1.63
C LYS A 32 -5.65 1.96 -2.43
N PHE A 33 -5.10 3.04 -3.01
CA PHE A 33 -3.85 2.97 -3.77
C PHE A 33 -2.70 2.44 -2.89
N TYR A 34 -2.51 3.03 -1.72
CA TYR A 34 -1.44 2.60 -0.82
C TYR A 34 -1.69 1.21 -0.22
N GLU A 35 -2.93 0.84 0.04
CA GLU A 35 -3.28 -0.52 0.44
C GLU A 35 -2.84 -1.56 -0.61
N THR A 36 -3.17 -1.33 -1.88
CA THR A 36 -2.75 -2.20 -2.98
C THR A 36 -1.22 -2.24 -3.12
N GLU A 37 -0.54 -1.10 -3.06
CA GLU A 37 0.92 -1.04 -3.21
C GLU A 37 1.65 -1.74 -2.05
N ILE A 38 1.18 -1.60 -0.81
CA ILE A 38 1.76 -2.30 0.34
C ILE A 38 1.58 -3.82 0.15
N LEU A 39 0.41 -4.28 -0.29
CA LEU A 39 0.14 -5.70 -0.54
C LEU A 39 0.95 -6.26 -1.72
N LYS A 40 1.17 -5.46 -2.77
CA LYS A 40 1.89 -5.88 -3.98
C LYS A 40 3.39 -5.96 -3.76
N ASN A 41 3.95 -4.97 -3.07
CA ASN A 41 5.40 -4.85 -2.88
C ASN A 41 5.89 -5.29 -1.50
N ASN A 42 4.99 -5.72 -0.61
CA ASN A 42 5.27 -6.06 0.79
C ASN A 42 6.09 -4.97 1.51
N TRP A 43 5.71 -3.70 1.32
CA TRP A 43 6.44 -2.58 1.93
C TRP A 43 6.44 -2.67 3.46
N SER A 44 7.62 -2.54 4.05
CA SER A 44 7.74 -2.28 5.47
C SER A 44 7.23 -0.88 5.82
N LEU A 45 6.90 -0.65 7.10
CA LEU A 45 6.44 0.66 7.60
C LEU A 45 7.37 1.82 7.20
N ARG A 46 8.69 1.56 7.20
CA ARG A 46 9.69 2.55 6.84
C ARG A 46 9.63 2.91 5.36
N GLU A 47 9.48 1.90 4.50
CA GLU A 47 9.36 2.09 3.05
C GLU A 47 8.05 2.77 2.70
N PHE A 48 6.95 2.34 3.30
CA PHE A 48 5.66 3.00 3.17
C PHE A 48 5.75 4.48 3.58
N ASN A 49 6.35 4.78 4.73
CA ASN A 49 6.57 6.17 5.16
C ASN A 49 7.42 6.96 4.18
N ARG A 50 8.46 6.34 3.58
CA ARG A 50 9.30 6.99 2.58
C ARG A 50 8.51 7.33 1.31
N GLN A 51 7.70 6.40 0.83
CA GLN A 51 6.88 6.59 -0.38
C GLN A 51 5.70 7.53 -0.16
N TYR A 52 5.17 7.56 1.06
CA TYR A 52 4.17 8.52 1.46
C TYR A 52 4.76 9.94 1.53
N ASN A 53 5.91 10.10 2.20
CA ASN A 53 6.59 11.38 2.31
C ASN A 53 7.10 11.92 0.95
N SER A 54 7.38 11.05 -0.01
CA SER A 54 7.71 11.45 -1.39
C SER A 54 6.50 11.80 -2.24
N ALA A 55 5.30 11.78 -1.67
CA ALA A 55 4.03 12.08 -2.33
C ALA A 55 3.82 11.29 -3.63
N LEU A 56 4.18 9.99 -3.61
CA LEU A 56 4.09 9.11 -4.78
C LEU A 56 2.70 9.16 -5.43
N PHE A 57 1.64 9.08 -4.62
CA PHE A 57 0.26 9.16 -5.08
C PHE A 57 -0.05 10.50 -5.74
N THR A 58 0.30 11.62 -5.10
CA THR A 58 0.05 12.96 -5.66
C THR A 58 0.75 13.16 -6.99
N ARG A 59 2.00 12.70 -7.11
CA ARG A 59 2.76 12.77 -8.37
C ARG A 59 2.13 11.95 -9.48
N LEU A 60 1.67 10.74 -9.16
CA LEU A 60 0.97 9.88 -10.13
C LEU A 60 -0.39 10.47 -10.51
N ALA A 61 -1.15 11.00 -9.55
CA ALA A 61 -2.43 11.64 -9.80
C ALA A 61 -2.32 12.95 -10.61
N LEU A 62 -1.18 13.64 -10.53
CA LEU A 62 -0.85 14.79 -11.38
C LEU A 62 -0.45 14.37 -12.81
N SER A 63 0.21 13.20 -12.95
CA SER A 63 0.79 12.75 -14.21
C SER A 63 -0.10 11.81 -15.03
N LYS A 64 -1.00 11.06 -14.38
CA LYS A 64 -1.94 10.13 -14.99
C LYS A 64 -3.33 10.49 -14.49
N ASP A 65 -4.31 10.53 -15.40
CA ASP A 65 -5.72 10.62 -15.05
C ASP A 65 -6.03 9.54 -14.01
N LYS A 66 -6.47 9.95 -12.81
CA LYS A 66 -6.75 9.09 -11.64
C LYS A 66 -7.51 7.79 -11.99
N ASN A 67 -8.32 7.83 -13.04
CA ASN A 67 -9.10 6.72 -13.58
C ASN A 67 -8.26 5.54 -14.11
N GLU A 68 -7.07 5.78 -14.67
CA GLU A 68 -6.19 4.70 -15.15
C GLU A 68 -5.54 3.92 -14.01
N ILE A 69 -5.15 4.63 -12.95
CA ILE A 69 -4.54 4.03 -11.75
C ILE A 69 -5.56 3.15 -11.02
N LEU A 70 -6.80 3.62 -10.92
CA LEU A 70 -7.93 2.86 -10.42
C LEU A 70 -8.23 1.61 -11.28
N LYS A 71 -8.27 1.75 -12.60
CA LYS A 71 -8.50 0.62 -13.52
C LYS A 71 -7.44 -0.48 -13.38
N LEU A 72 -6.16 -0.10 -13.24
CA LEU A 72 -5.08 -1.06 -13.00
C LEU A 72 -5.24 -1.79 -11.66
N ALA A 73 -5.60 -1.06 -10.59
CA ALA A 73 -5.82 -1.67 -9.28
C ALA A 73 -7.03 -2.62 -9.25
N GLU A 74 -8.05 -2.36 -10.07
CA GLU A 74 -9.26 -3.16 -10.16
C GLU A 74 -9.11 -4.37 -11.11
N GLN A 75 -8.33 -4.24 -12.18
CA GLN A 75 -8.08 -5.35 -13.12
C GLN A 75 -7.22 -6.48 -12.53
N GLU A 76 -6.33 -6.22 -11.57
CA GLU A 76 -5.52 -7.29 -10.93
C GLU A 76 -6.33 -8.23 -10.02
N ARG A 77 -7.63 -7.96 -9.78
CA ARG A 77 -8.54 -8.92 -9.11
C ARG A 77 -9.24 -9.90 -10.05
N THR A 78 -9.14 -9.73 -11.37
CA THR A 78 -9.99 -10.46 -12.35
C THR A 78 -9.22 -11.37 -13.31
N VAL A 79 -8.05 -11.85 -12.89
CA VAL A 79 -7.33 -12.93 -13.59
C VAL A 79 -7.29 -14.16 -12.68
N CYS A 80 -8.37 -14.94 -12.76
CA CYS A 80 -8.36 -16.37 -12.47
C CYS A 80 -8.16 -17.12 -13.78
#